data_AF-X0XFD6-F1
#
_entry.id   AF-X0XFD6-F1
#
_cell.length_a   1.000
_cell.length_b   1.000
_cell.length_c   1.000
_cell.angle_alpha   90.00
_cell.angle_beta   90.00
_cell.angle_gamma   90.00
#
_symmetry.space_group_name_H-M   'P 1'
#
loop_
_entity.id
_entity.type
_entity.pdbx_description
1 polymer ?
#
loop_
_entity_poly.entity_id
_entity_poly.type
_entity_poly.pdbx_seq_one_letter_code
_entity_poly.pdbx_strand_id
1 'polypeptide(L)' 'DDWWFNVRPSNTEPLLRLNLEAKMKKKRDECLARIEKILQK' A
#
# COMPACT_ATOMS: atom_id res chain seq x y z
N ASP A 1 5.46 -2.57 15.38
CA ASP A 1 5.12 -1.54 14.38
C ASP A 1 3.61 -1.41 14.22
N ASP A 2 3.07 -0.21 14.41
CA ASP A 2 1.62 0.09 14.42
C ASP A 2 1.02 0.31 13.01
N TRP A 3 1.41 -0.52 12.06
CA TRP A 3 0.92 -0.47 10.69
C TRP A 3 1.08 -1.82 9.98
N TRP A 4 0.23 -2.05 8.98
CA TRP A 4 0.28 -3.24 8.14
C TRP A 4 -0.19 -2.91 6.73
N PHE A 5 0.21 -3.74 5.77
CA PHE A 5 -0.30 -3.65 4.40
C PHE A 5 -0.40 -5.02 3.75
N ASN A 6 -1.22 -5.11 2.72
CA ASN A 6 -1.36 -6.28 1.88
C ASN A 6 -1.52 -5.87 0.41
N VAL A 7 -0.88 -6.61 -0.50
CA VAL A 7 -1.01 -6.42 -1.94
C VAL A 7 -1.53 -7.70 -2.57
N ARG A 8 -2.53 -7.57 -3.44
CA ARG A 8 -3.09 -8.70 -4.20
C ARG A 8 -3.41 -8.30 -5.64
N PRO A 9 -3.33 -9.23 -6.60
CA PRO A 9 -3.94 -9.03 -7.90
C PRO A 9 -5.44 -8.77 -7.77
N SER A 10 -5.97 -7.89 -8.62
CA SER A 10 -7.41 -7.81 -8.83
C SER A 10 -7.86 -9.02 -9.64
N ASN A 11 -8.95 -9.65 -9.22
CA ASN A 11 -9.44 -10.88 -9.85
C ASN A 11 -10.21 -10.60 -11.16
N THR A 12 -10.68 -9.38 -11.35
CA THR A 12 -11.60 -8.99 -12.43
C THR A 12 -11.03 -7.90 -13.34
N GLU A 13 -9.93 -7.28 -12.96
CA GLU A 13 -9.34 -6.13 -13.66
C GLU A 13 -7.81 -6.28 -13.67
N PRO A 14 -7.10 -5.75 -14.67
CA PRO A 14 -5.63 -5.85 -14.76
C PRO A 14 -4.94 -4.81 -13.85
N LEU A 15 -5.25 -4.86 -12.55
CA LEU A 15 -4.79 -3.91 -11.54
C LEU A 15 -4.31 -4.64 -10.28
N LEU A 16 -3.41 -4.00 -9.52
CA LEU A 16 -3.06 -4.43 -8.16
C LEU A 16 -3.94 -3.70 -7.13
N ARG A 17 -4.36 -4.42 -6.08
CA ARG A 17 -5.08 -3.85 -4.94
C ARG A 17 -4.15 -3.79 -3.73
N LEU A 18 -4.02 -2.61 -3.15
CA LEU A 18 -3.24 -2.34 -1.96
C LEU A 18 -4.17 -1.98 -0.80
N ASN A 19 -4.11 -2.76 0.28
CA ASN A 19 -4.68 -2.38 1.58
C ASN A 19 -3.54 -1.90 2.46
N LEU A 20 -3.64 -0.73 3.07
CA LEU A 20 -2.63 -0.16 3.96
C LEU A 20 -3.32 0.53 5.12
N GLU A 21 -3.00 0.10 6.34
CA GLU A 21 -3.53 0.68 7.58
C GLU A 21 -2.39 1.09 8.50
N ALA A 22 -2.54 2.25 9.14
CA ALA A 22 -1.65 2.72 10.19
C ALA A 22 -2.43 3.58 11.18
N LYS A 23 -2.00 3.60 12.45
CA LYS A 23 -2.66 4.43 13.49
C LYS A 23 -2.59 5.94 13.21
N MET A 24 -1.56 6.41 12.51
CA MET A 24 -1.36 7.83 12.22
C MET A 24 -1.36 8.08 10.71
N LYS A 25 -2.07 9.13 10.27
CA LYS A 25 -2.13 9.54 8.86
C LYS A 25 -0.74 9.76 8.25
N LYS A 26 0.15 10.45 8.98
CA LYS A 26 1.54 10.68 8.58
C LYS A 26 2.28 9.37 8.29
N LYS A 27 2.13 8.37 9.16
CA LYS A 27 2.77 7.06 8.99
C LYS A 27 2.23 6.31 7.78
N ARG A 28 0.90 6.40 7.54
CA ARG A 28 0.25 5.84 6.35
C ARG A 28 0.79 6.48 5.07
N ASP A 29 0.89 7.81 5.04
CA ASP A 29 1.42 8.55 3.88
C ASP A 29 2.89 8.21 3.60
N GLU A 30 3.73 8.13 4.63
CA GLU A 30 5.14 7.71 4.51
C GLU A 30 5.27 6.29 3.92
N CYS A 31 4.47 5.34 4.42
CA CYS A 31 4.48 3.97 3.92
C CYS A 31 3.94 3.88 2.49
N LEU A 32 2.88 4.62 2.15
CA LEU A 32 2.32 4.66 0.81
C LEU A 32 3.35 5.17 -0.21
N ALA A 33 4.01 6.29 0.08
CA ALA A 33 5.04 6.85 -0.80
C ALA A 33 6.22 5.89 -1.02
N ARG A 34 6.55 5.07 0.00
CA ARG A 34 7.57 4.03 -0.13
C ARG A 34 7.12 2.89 -1.04
N ILE A 35 5.86 2.47 -0.93
CA ILE A 35 5.30 1.39 -1.78
C ILE A 35 5.19 1.86 -3.24
N GLU A 36 4.73 3.09 -3.48
CA GLU A 36 4.63 3.65 -4.84
C GLU A 36 5.99 3.66 -5.57
N LYS A 37 7.07 4.03 -4.86
CA LYS A 37 8.43 4.00 -5.43
C LYS A 37 8.89 2.60 -5.83
N ILE A 38 8.40 1.55 -5.18
CA ILE A 38 8.73 0.17 -5.52
C ILE A 38 7.92 -0.29 -6.73
N LEU A 39 6.66 0.13 -6.84
CA LEU A 39 5.74 -0.26 -7.92
C LEU A 39 5.96 0.50 -9.24
N GLN A 40 6.65 1.65 -9.22
CA GLN A 40 6.97 2.44 -10.42
C GLN A 40 8.17 1.91 -11.25
N LYS A 41 8.61 0.67 -11.03
CA LYS A 41 9.65 0.00 -11.83
C LYS A 41 9.06 -1.07 -12.73
#